data_AF-A0A839GUP8-F1
#
_entry.id   AF-A0A839GUP8-F1
#
_cell.length_a   1.000
_cell.length_b   1.000
_cell.length_c   1.000
_cell.angle_alpha   90.00
_cell.angle_beta   90.00
_cell.angle_gamma   90.00
#
_symmetry.space_group_name_H-M   'P 1'
#
loop_
_entity.id
_entity.type
_entity.pdbx_description
1 polymer ?
#
loop_
_entity_poly.entity_id
_entity_poly.type
_entity_poly.pdbx_seq_one_letter_code
_entity_poly.pdbx_strand_id
1 'polypeptide(L)'
;MKNFTLTLYFLFALVVSAVAQNTPSNPALEKASSDITRLMVESMSLNENEYIKLKNLNSERLVKAAEAEKMYSDDAEMREVRLREIEDDFEEKLFKMLNSRQVTAYAEFKTKPEANFLSLVQSASAAPKK
;
A
#
# COMPACT_ATOMS: atom_id res chain seq x y z
N MET A 1 36.26 5.58 35.49
CA MET A 1 35.46 4.95 34.42
C MET A 1 34.85 6.06 33.57
N LYS A 2 35.51 6.46 32.48
CA LYS A 2 35.18 7.68 31.68
C LYS A 2 34.77 7.37 30.24
N ASN A 3 34.50 6.11 29.97
CA ASN A 3 34.34 5.53 28.64
C ASN A 3 33.05 4.72 28.52
N PHE A 4 32.16 4.80 29.51
CA PHE A 4 30.86 4.11 29.50
C PHE A 4 29.76 4.92 28.78
N THR A 5 29.92 6.24 28.68
CA THR A 5 28.97 7.15 28.03
C THR A 5 29.03 7.11 26.50
N LEU A 6 30.12 6.59 25.91
CA LEU A 6 30.28 6.51 24.44
C LEU A 6 29.59 5.27 23.83
N THR A 7 29.37 4.21 24.61
CA THR A 7 28.73 2.98 24.12
C THR A 7 27.20 3.13 24.01
N LEU A 8 26.59 4.04 24.79
CA LEU A 8 25.14 4.23 24.80
C LEU A 8 24.62 5.00 23.57
N TYR A 9 25.44 5.81 22.92
CA TYR A 9 25.06 6.53 21.70
C TYR A 9 25.08 5.66 20.44
N PHE A 10 25.80 4.53 20.45
CA PHE A 10 25.86 3.64 19.28
C PHE A 10 24.60 2.77 19.13
N LEU A 11 23.80 2.63 20.18
CA LEU A 11 22.61 1.78 20.19
C LEU A 11 21.33 2.51 19.72
N PHE A 12 21.36 3.84 19.57
CA PHE A 12 20.20 4.63 19.13
C PHE A 12 20.18 4.94 17.63
N ALA A 13 21.21 4.53 16.87
CA ALA A 13 21.33 4.81 15.44
C ALA A 13 20.72 3.74 14.52
N LEU A 14 20.05 2.71 15.06
CA LEU A 14 19.56 1.55 14.29
C LEU A 14 18.07 1.61 13.89
N VAL A 15 17.37 2.73 14.06
CA VAL A 15 15.90 2.78 13.87
C VAL A 15 15.45 3.43 12.55
N VAL A 16 16.34 3.96 11.69
CA VAL A 16 15.88 4.57 10.42
C VAL A 16 16.75 4.15 9.24
N SER A 17 16.56 2.93 8.76
CA SER A 17 16.94 2.50 7.40
C SER A 17 16.17 1.24 7.03
N ALA A 18 14.84 1.30 7.07
CA ALA A 18 14.00 0.29 6.46
C ALA A 18 13.00 1.01 5.56
N VAL A 19 13.30 1.11 4.26
CA VAL A 19 12.38 0.83 3.14
C VAL A 19 13.09 1.11 1.81
N ALA A 20 13.86 0.13 1.36
CA ALA A 20 14.09 -0.13 -0.06
C ALA A 20 14.37 -1.62 -0.22
N GLN A 21 13.47 -2.46 0.29
CA GLN A 21 13.46 -3.85 -0.15
C GLN A 21 12.99 -3.84 -1.60
N ASN A 22 13.92 -4.08 -2.53
CA ASN A 22 13.61 -4.51 -3.89
C ASN A 22 12.93 -5.88 -3.80
N THR A 23 11.64 -5.88 -3.41
CA THR A 23 10.78 -7.05 -3.54
C THR A 23 10.81 -7.47 -5.01
N PRO A 24 10.96 -8.76 -5.33
CA PRO A 24 10.91 -9.23 -6.71
C PRO A 24 9.68 -8.62 -7.40
N SER A 25 9.90 -7.87 -8.48
CA SER A 25 8.83 -7.21 -9.20
C SER A 25 7.85 -8.28 -9.70
N ASN A 26 6.65 -8.31 -9.12
CA ASN A 26 5.54 -9.10 -9.65
C ASN A 26 4.86 -8.25 -10.72
N PRO A 27 5.00 -8.58 -12.02
CA PRO A 27 4.45 -7.75 -13.10
C PRO A 27 2.93 -7.58 -13.01
N ALA A 28 2.23 -8.56 -12.42
CA ALA A 28 0.78 -8.48 -12.22
C ALA A 28 0.42 -7.42 -11.16
N LEU A 29 1.17 -7.35 -10.05
CA LEU A 29 0.97 -6.32 -9.02
C LEU A 29 1.33 -4.93 -9.55
N GLU A 30 2.40 -4.81 -10.34
CA GLU A 30 2.78 -3.54 -10.98
C GLU A 30 1.72 -3.03 -11.95
N LYS A 31 1.16 -3.93 -12.76
CA LYS A 31 0.05 -3.61 -13.66
C LYS A 31 -1.19 -3.21 -12.87
N ALA A 32 -1.59 -3.99 -11.86
CA ALA A 32 -2.74 -3.69 -11.02
C ALA A 32 -2.59 -2.33 -10.31
N SER A 33 -1.41 -2.04 -9.76
CA SER A 33 -1.07 -0.75 -9.15
C SER A 33 -1.24 0.41 -10.14
N SER A 34 -0.72 0.24 -11.36
CA SER A 34 -0.83 1.27 -12.40
C SER A 34 -2.27 1.49 -12.84
N ASP A 35 -3.05 0.41 -12.99
CA ASP A 35 -4.44 0.48 -13.43
C ASP A 35 -5.34 1.15 -12.38
N ILE A 36 -5.24 0.75 -11.11
CA ILE A 36 -6.03 1.38 -10.04
C ILE A 36 -5.63 2.84 -9.83
N THR A 37 -4.34 3.15 -9.95
CA THR A 37 -3.86 4.54 -9.86
C THR A 37 -4.46 5.40 -10.95
N ARG A 38 -4.56 4.89 -12.19
CA ARG A 38 -5.17 5.62 -13.31
C ARG A 38 -6.63 5.96 -13.03
N LEU A 39 -7.41 4.98 -12.55
CA LEU A 39 -8.82 5.18 -12.19
C LEU A 39 -8.99 6.22 -11.08
N MET A 40 -8.14 6.14 -10.06
CA MET A 40 -8.14 7.08 -8.93
C MET A 40 -7.76 8.50 -9.35
N VAL A 41 -6.76 8.64 -10.22
CA VAL A 41 -6.30 9.94 -10.75
C VAL A 41 -7.39 10.61 -11.58
N GLU A 42 -8.08 9.84 -12.42
CA GLU A 42 -9.23 10.33 -13.18
C GLU A 42 -10.36 10.77 -12.23
N SER A 43 -10.74 9.91 -11.27
CA SER A 43 -11.86 10.17 -10.37
C SER A 43 -11.62 11.36 -9.44
N MET A 44 -10.39 11.58 -8.98
CA MET A 44 -10.04 12.67 -8.05
C MET A 44 -9.43 13.89 -8.75
N SER A 45 -9.22 13.82 -10.07
CA SER A 45 -8.48 14.83 -10.85
C SER A 45 -7.11 15.15 -10.24
N LEU A 46 -6.30 14.11 -10.00
CA LEU A 46 -4.96 14.26 -9.46
C LEU A 46 -3.98 14.76 -10.53
N ASN A 47 -2.96 15.51 -10.12
CA ASN A 47 -1.86 15.93 -10.99
C ASN A 47 -0.75 14.86 -11.07
N GLU A 48 0.26 15.09 -11.91
CA GLU A 48 1.35 14.12 -12.13
C GLU A 48 2.17 13.80 -10.86
N ASN A 49 2.42 14.80 -10.02
CA ASN A 49 3.15 14.56 -8.76
C ASN A 49 2.32 13.71 -7.79
N GLU A 50 1.01 13.94 -7.75
CA GLU A 50 0.06 13.14 -6.97
C GLU A 50 -0.07 11.72 -7.55
N TYR A 51 -0.06 11.57 -8.89
CA TYR A 51 -0.04 10.27 -9.56
C TYR A 51 1.14 9.41 -9.11
N ILE A 52 2.36 9.95 -9.13
CA ILE A 52 3.56 9.21 -8.73
C ILE A 52 3.47 8.75 -7.27
N LYS A 53 3.04 9.65 -6.37
CA LYS A 53 2.86 9.33 -4.94
C LYS A 53 1.81 8.25 -4.74
N LEU A 54 0.66 8.39 -5.40
CA LEU A 54 -0.43 7.44 -5.31
C LEU A 54 -0.05 6.07 -5.87
N LYS A 55 0.70 6.01 -6.99
CA LYS A 55 1.21 4.76 -7.55
C LYS A 55 2.09 4.02 -6.55
N ASN A 56 2.96 4.73 -5.84
CA ASN A 56 3.81 4.13 -4.82
C ASN A 56 2.97 3.60 -3.64
N LEU A 57 1.99 4.37 -3.16
CA LEU A 57 1.06 3.92 -2.11
C LEU A 57 0.27 2.68 -2.54
N ASN A 58 -0.23 2.66 -3.77
CA ASN A 58 -0.96 1.52 -4.32
C ASN A 58 -0.07 0.28 -4.49
N SER A 59 1.18 0.46 -4.92
CA SER A 59 2.14 -0.65 -5.02
C SER A 59 2.43 -1.24 -3.64
N GLU A 60 2.75 -0.40 -2.65
CA GLU A 60 2.97 -0.82 -1.26
C GLU A 60 1.75 -1.57 -0.69
N ARG A 61 0.56 -1.00 -0.87
CA ARG A 61 -0.72 -1.59 -0.44
C ARG A 61 -0.94 -2.98 -1.04
N LEU A 62 -0.75 -3.13 -2.36
CA LEU A 62 -0.98 -4.39 -3.07
C LEU A 62 0.04 -5.47 -2.68
N VAL A 63 1.32 -5.09 -2.50
CA VAL A 63 2.36 -6.03 -2.03
C VAL A 63 2.01 -6.56 -0.65
N LYS A 64 1.70 -5.67 0.31
CA LYS A 64 1.30 -6.06 1.66
C LYS A 64 0.07 -6.97 1.66
N ALA A 65 -0.93 -6.68 0.82
CA ALA A 65 -2.14 -7.48 0.75
C ALA A 65 -1.88 -8.87 0.13
N ALA A 66 -1.07 -8.95 -0.91
CA ALA A 66 -0.66 -10.24 -1.49
C ALA A 66 0.11 -11.11 -0.47
N GLU A 67 0.94 -10.49 0.36
CA GLU A 67 1.62 -11.17 1.47
C GLU A 67 0.64 -11.65 2.54
N ALA A 68 -0.34 -10.83 2.92
CA ALA A 68 -1.37 -11.19 3.89
C ALA A 68 -2.24 -12.35 3.40
N GLU A 69 -2.66 -12.33 2.13
CA GLU A 69 -3.38 -13.42 1.47
C GLU A 69 -2.61 -14.74 1.53
N LYS A 70 -1.30 -14.69 1.29
CA LYS A 70 -0.44 -15.87 1.36
C LYS A 70 -0.25 -16.36 2.80
N MET A 71 0.07 -15.46 3.71
CA MET A 71 0.43 -15.77 5.10
C MET A 71 -0.75 -16.32 5.89
N TYR A 72 -1.94 -15.79 5.65
CA TYR A 72 -3.18 -16.17 6.34
C TYR A 72 -4.15 -16.91 5.41
N SER A 73 -3.61 -17.74 4.51
CA SER A 73 -4.43 -18.53 3.57
C SER A 73 -5.38 -19.49 4.29
N ASP A 74 -4.92 -20.07 5.41
CA ASP A 74 -5.69 -21.01 6.23
C ASP A 74 -6.48 -20.35 7.38
N ASP A 75 -6.34 -19.03 7.58
CA ASP A 75 -6.98 -18.27 8.66
C ASP A 75 -7.70 -17.04 8.09
N ALA A 76 -8.99 -17.23 7.77
CA ALA A 76 -9.79 -16.20 7.14
C ALA A 76 -10.02 -14.97 8.03
N GLU A 77 -10.11 -15.16 9.34
CA GLU A 77 -10.34 -14.06 10.29
C GLU A 77 -9.09 -13.19 10.39
N MET A 78 -7.91 -13.80 10.59
CA MET A 78 -6.65 -13.06 10.61
C MET A 78 -6.34 -12.39 9.28
N ARG A 79 -6.68 -13.03 8.16
CA ARG A 79 -6.54 -12.43 6.83
C ARG A 79 -7.38 -11.17 6.69
N GLU A 80 -8.64 -11.21 7.10
CA GLU A 80 -9.54 -10.05 7.04
C GLU A 80 -9.05 -8.90 7.93
N VAL A 81 -8.63 -9.21 9.17
CA VAL A 81 -8.04 -8.22 10.08
C VAL A 81 -6.84 -7.56 9.42
N ARG A 82 -5.93 -8.35 8.85
CA ARG A 82 -4.71 -7.80 8.24
C ARG A 82 -5.00 -6.95 7.01
N LEU A 83 -5.94 -7.35 6.17
CA LEU A 83 -6.34 -6.59 4.98
C LEU A 83 -6.99 -5.26 5.37
N ARG A 84 -7.77 -5.22 6.45
CA ARG A 84 -8.33 -3.98 6.99
C ARG A 84 -7.25 -3.03 7.46
N GLU A 85 -6.28 -3.50 8.24
CA GLU A 85 -5.14 -2.69 8.70
C GLU A 85 -4.32 -2.11 7.54
N ILE A 86 -4.16 -2.88 6.46
CA ILE A 86 -3.47 -2.43 5.25
C ILE A 86 -4.24 -1.30 4.56
N GLU A 87 -5.57 -1.40 4.49
CA GLU A 87 -6.40 -0.35 3.92
C GLU A 87 -6.40 0.91 4.81
N ASP A 88 -6.46 0.75 6.13
CA ASP A 88 -6.39 1.87 7.08
C ASP A 88 -5.05 2.65 6.95
N ASP A 89 -3.91 1.95 6.87
CA ASP A 89 -2.59 2.55 6.63
C ASP A 89 -2.53 3.29 5.28
N PHE A 90 -3.14 2.71 4.24
CA PHE A 90 -3.24 3.35 2.93
C PHE A 90 -4.06 4.64 2.99
N GLU A 91 -5.26 4.61 3.60
CA GLU A 91 -6.14 5.76 3.69
C GLU A 91 -5.52 6.89 4.54
N GLU A 92 -4.84 6.55 5.63
CA GLU A 92 -4.12 7.53 6.44
C GLU A 92 -3.06 8.27 5.60
N LYS A 93 -2.28 7.55 4.81
CA LYS A 93 -1.26 8.13 3.92
C LYS A 93 -1.88 8.92 2.78
N LEU A 94 -2.98 8.42 2.19
CA LEU A 94 -3.70 9.09 1.12
C LEU A 94 -4.29 10.43 1.60
N PHE A 95 -4.95 10.47 2.75
CA PHE A 95 -5.55 11.70 3.25
C PHE A 95 -4.54 12.80 3.60
N LYS A 96 -3.28 12.45 3.88
CA LYS A 96 -2.21 13.43 4.06
C LYS A 96 -1.83 14.15 2.76
N MET A 97 -2.15 13.59 1.59
CA MET A 97 -1.84 14.20 0.29
C MET A 97 -3.04 14.84 -0.42
N LEU A 98 -4.27 14.53 -0.01
CA LEU A 98 -5.48 15.05 -0.67
C LEU A 98 -5.95 16.37 -0.07
N ASN A 99 -6.48 17.25 -0.92
CA ASN A 99 -7.29 18.39 -0.49
C ASN A 99 -8.77 17.99 -0.27
N SER A 100 -9.57 18.87 0.32
CA SER A 100 -10.97 18.59 0.68
C SER A 100 -11.84 18.13 -0.51
N ARG A 101 -11.65 18.72 -1.70
CA ARG A 101 -12.36 18.30 -2.92
C ARG A 101 -11.99 16.86 -3.29
N GLN A 102 -10.70 16.53 -3.27
CA GLN A 102 -10.20 15.19 -3.60
C GLN A 102 -10.63 14.15 -2.55
N VAL A 103 -10.70 14.50 -1.26
CA VAL A 103 -11.24 13.60 -0.21
C VAL A 103 -12.69 13.22 -0.51
N THR A 104 -13.51 14.18 -0.93
CA THR A 104 -14.90 13.91 -1.33
C THR A 104 -14.95 13.00 -2.55
N ALA A 105 -14.14 13.29 -3.57
CA ALA A 105 -14.05 12.46 -4.78
C ALA A 105 -13.53 11.04 -4.49
N TYR A 106 -12.65 10.87 -3.49
CA TYR A 106 -12.22 9.55 -3.03
C TYR A 106 -13.36 8.77 -2.36
N ALA A 107 -14.15 9.44 -1.51
CA ALA A 107 -15.31 8.81 -0.89
C ALA A 107 -16.32 8.31 -1.95
N GLU A 108 -16.56 9.10 -3.00
CA GLU A 108 -17.37 8.69 -4.15
C GLU A 108 -16.73 7.53 -4.92
N PHE A 109 -15.42 7.61 -5.18
CA PHE A 109 -14.66 6.55 -5.86
C PHE A 109 -14.84 5.19 -5.17
N LYS A 110 -14.78 5.13 -3.84
CA LYS A 110 -14.96 3.90 -3.05
C LYS A 110 -16.31 3.20 -3.24
N THR A 111 -17.33 3.92 -3.72
CA THR A 111 -18.65 3.33 -3.98
C THR A 111 -18.72 2.60 -5.33
N LYS A 112 -17.70 2.78 -6.18
CA LYS A 112 -17.67 2.20 -7.53
C LYS A 112 -17.17 0.75 -7.49
N PRO A 113 -17.70 -0.16 -8.33
CA PRO A 113 -17.26 -1.55 -8.36
C PRO A 113 -15.75 -1.73 -8.64
N GLU A 114 -15.18 -0.88 -9.49
CA GLU A 114 -13.76 -0.89 -9.85
C GLU A 114 -12.83 -0.47 -8.70
N ALA A 115 -13.36 0.14 -7.63
CA ALA A 115 -12.62 0.47 -6.42
C ALA A 115 -12.49 -0.71 -5.45
N ASN A 116 -13.07 -1.88 -5.77
CA ASN A 116 -13.02 -3.05 -4.91
C ASN A 116 -11.58 -3.59 -4.79
N PHE A 117 -10.91 -3.20 -3.71
CA PHE A 117 -9.53 -3.56 -3.42
C PHE A 117 -9.28 -5.07 -3.37
N LEU A 118 -10.18 -5.84 -2.74
CA LEU A 118 -10.03 -7.30 -2.61
C LEU A 118 -10.02 -7.99 -3.97
N SER A 119 -10.87 -7.53 -4.89
CA SER A 119 -10.91 -8.09 -6.25
C SER A 119 -9.59 -7.87 -7.01
N LEU A 120 -8.94 -6.72 -6.80
CA LEU A 120 -7.64 -6.39 -7.41
C LEU A 120 -6.54 -7.28 -6.84
N VAL A 121 -6.50 -7.44 -5.52
CA VAL A 121 -5.53 -8.30 -4.84
C VAL A 121 -5.67 -9.74 -5.33
N GLN A 122 -6.89 -10.29 -5.39
CA GLN A 122 -7.14 -11.65 -5.87
C GLN A 122 -6.73 -11.83 -7.33
N SER A 123 -7.02 -10.85 -8.20
CA SER A 123 -6.64 -10.91 -9.61
C SER A 123 -5.11 -10.87 -9.82
N ALA A 124 -4.38 -10.19 -8.92
CA ALA A 124 -2.94 -10.05 -9.00
C ALA A 124 -2.16 -11.13 -8.23
N SER A 125 -2.80 -11.77 -7.25
CA SER A 125 -2.25 -12.89 -6.47
C SER A 125 -2.54 -14.25 -7.10
N ALA A 126 -3.59 -14.35 -7.93
CA ALA A 126 -3.87 -15.54 -8.72
C ALA A 126 -2.70 -15.83 -9.66
N ALA A 127 -1.96 -16.92 -9.40
CA ALA A 127 -0.88 -17.37 -10.25
C ALA A 127 -1.35 -17.52 -11.71
N PRO A 128 -0.51 -17.23 -12.72
CA PRO A 128 -0.88 -17.47 -14.10
C PRO A 128 -1.19 -18.96 -14.27
N LYS A 129 -2.43 -19.27 -14.63
CA LYS A 129 -2.78 -20.61 -15.10
C LYS A 129 -1.89 -20.88 -16.32
N LYS A 130 -0.99 -21.85 -16.17
CA LYS A 130 -0.19 -22.40 -17.28
C LYS A 130 -1.10 -23.04 -18.32
#